data_AF-A0A940EAI7-F1
#
_entry.id   AF-A0A940EAI7-F1
#
_cell.length_a   1.000
_cell.length_b   1.000
_cell.length_c   1.000
_cell.angle_alpha   90.00
_cell.angle_beta   90.00
_cell.angle_gamma   90.00
#
_symmetry.space_group_name_H-M   'P 1'
#
loop_
_entity.id
_entity.type
_entity.pdbx_description
1 polymer ?
#
loop_
_entity_poly.entity_id
_entity_poly.type
_entity_poly.pdbx_seq_one_letter_code
_entity_poly.pdbx_strand_id
1 'polypeptide(L)'
;MADEFSFVGRFEPLDCGQSTYTVLPIPHEIAAAFKKSGAKRVEVELNDHPFNMALAKSSVISEAFVCTRKAVLRSARISPSEDIDVRLHKADPNFLEMPYDVISAVRAANLSDTWSALTPGKTRGLVLAANTAERAETRVKRIAQLISFVARVMQQMRLTIVVLSVEPSCCDNLYFFGRFERKTCLHTRIRYQLSPSCAFIHYFERKAIGG
;
A
#
# COMPACT_ATOMS: atom_id res chain seq x y z
N MET A 1 -6.13 -6.49 -26.27
CA MET A 1 -4.95 -5.99 -27.01
C MET A 1 -4.11 -5.28 -25.98
N ALA A 2 -2.86 -5.72 -25.78
CA ALA A 2 -2.00 -5.15 -24.75
C ALA A 2 -1.65 -3.72 -25.14
N ASP A 3 -1.98 -2.76 -24.28
CA ASP A 3 -1.58 -1.36 -24.45
C ASP A 3 -0.08 -1.24 -24.13
N GLU A 4 0.75 -1.64 -25.09
CA GLU A 4 2.20 -1.46 -25.08
C GLU A 4 2.54 -0.15 -25.79
N PHE A 5 3.36 0.68 -25.13
CA PHE A 5 3.82 1.94 -25.68
C PHE A 5 5.34 2.04 -25.56
N SER A 6 6.00 2.49 -26.62
CA SER A 6 7.43 2.76 -26.62
C SER A 6 7.69 4.23 -26.94
N PHE A 7 8.61 4.86 -26.23
CA PHE A 7 9.05 6.22 -26.52
C PHE A 7 10.47 6.45 -26.00
N VAL A 8 11.14 7.46 -26.54
CA VAL A 8 12.40 7.96 -25.99
C VAL A 8 12.07 9.03 -24.95
N GLY A 9 12.59 8.86 -23.75
CA GLY A 9 12.37 9.79 -22.66
C GLY A 9 13.67 10.19 -21.98
N ARG A 10 13.60 11.22 -21.13
CA ARG A 10 14.71 11.68 -20.33
C ARG A 10 14.25 11.87 -18.89
N PHE A 11 15.10 11.48 -17.94
CA PHE A 11 14.86 11.80 -16.55
C PHE A 11 15.12 13.29 -16.29
N GLU A 12 14.31 13.91 -15.45
CA GLU A 12 14.42 15.32 -15.10
C GLU A 12 14.29 15.48 -13.58
N PRO A 13 15.01 16.43 -12.97
CA PRO A 13 14.75 16.82 -11.60
C PRO A 13 13.41 17.56 -11.50
N LEU A 14 12.57 17.14 -10.55
CA LEU A 14 11.32 17.80 -10.19
C LEU A 14 11.38 18.23 -8.74
N ASP A 15 11.38 19.55 -8.52
CA ASP A 15 11.28 20.13 -7.19
C ASP A 15 9.82 20.12 -6.72
N CYS A 16 9.58 19.44 -5.60
CA CYS A 16 8.28 19.35 -4.97
C CYS A 16 8.41 19.79 -3.51
N GLY A 17 8.22 21.09 -3.27
CA GLY A 17 8.40 21.70 -1.96
C GLY A 17 9.88 21.74 -1.57
N GLN A 18 10.24 21.05 -0.49
CA GLN A 18 11.62 21.00 0.03
C GLN A 18 12.42 19.78 -0.48
N SER A 19 11.90 19.04 -1.45
CA SER A 19 12.51 17.79 -1.94
C SER A 19 12.58 17.77 -3.45
N THR A 20 13.74 17.42 -3.99
CA THR A 20 13.96 17.19 -5.42
C THR A 20 13.83 15.71 -5.72
N TYR A 21 12.95 15.37 -6.65
CA TYR A 21 12.73 14.02 -7.16
C TYR A 21 13.31 13.88 -8.56
N THR A 22 13.70 12.68 -8.97
CA THR A 22 14.04 12.40 -10.36
C THR A 22 12.83 11.74 -11.01
N VAL A 23 12.28 12.35 -12.04
CA VAL A 23 11.05 11.91 -12.68
C VAL A 23 11.25 11.71 -14.17
N LEU A 24 10.53 10.76 -14.74
CA LEU A 24 10.42 10.57 -16.18
C LEU A 24 9.02 11.02 -16.60
N PRO A 25 8.89 12.16 -17.30
CA PRO A 25 7.61 12.61 -17.84
C PRO A 25 7.07 11.58 -18.84
N ILE A 26 5.78 11.25 -18.72
CA ILE A 26 5.11 10.36 -19.67
C ILE A 26 4.33 11.22 -20.67
N PRO A 27 4.52 11.01 -21.99
CA PRO A 27 3.76 11.71 -23.02
C PRO A 27 2.25 11.66 -22.76
N HIS A 28 1.57 12.79 -22.98
CA HIS A 28 0.16 12.94 -22.64
C HIS A 28 -0.73 11.86 -23.27
N GLU A 29 -0.46 11.46 -24.52
CA GLU A 29 -1.22 10.43 -25.24
C GLU A 29 -1.16 9.07 -24.53
N ILE A 30 0.04 8.66 -24.12
CA ILE A 30 0.30 7.42 -23.39
C ILE A 30 -0.35 7.47 -22.00
N ALA A 31 -0.16 8.59 -21.29
CA ALA A 31 -0.76 8.80 -19.97
C ALA A 31 -2.29 8.78 -20.02
N ALA A 32 -2.90 9.33 -21.08
CA ALA A 32 -4.33 9.30 -21.29
C ALA A 32 -4.85 7.87 -21.56
N ALA A 33 -4.12 7.06 -22.32
CA ALA A 33 -4.44 5.64 -22.54
C ALA A 33 -4.42 4.85 -21.23
N PHE A 34 -3.37 4.98 -20.42
CA PHE A 34 -3.30 4.33 -19.11
C PHE A 34 -4.40 4.81 -18.15
N LYS A 35 -4.75 6.10 -18.18
CA LYS A 35 -5.87 6.64 -17.39
C LYS A 35 -7.20 6.03 -17.80
N LYS A 36 -7.48 5.89 -19.11
CA LYS A 36 -8.71 5.25 -19.62
C LYS A 36 -8.80 3.78 -19.19
N SER A 37 -7.67 3.07 -19.15
CA SER A 37 -7.61 1.67 -18.72
C SER A 37 -7.69 1.48 -17.18
N GLY A 38 -7.69 2.57 -16.40
CA GLY A 38 -7.70 2.55 -14.94
C GLY A 38 -6.36 2.09 -14.31
N ALA A 39 -5.28 2.07 -15.08
CA ALA A 39 -3.97 1.61 -14.61
C ALA A 39 -3.37 2.60 -13.60
N LYS A 40 -3.07 2.12 -12.39
CA LYS A 40 -2.34 2.87 -11.36
C LYS A 40 -0.84 2.57 -11.37
N ARG A 41 -0.46 1.45 -11.98
CA ARG A 41 0.90 0.93 -12.06
C ARG A 41 1.18 0.53 -13.49
N VAL A 42 2.44 0.71 -13.87
CA VAL A 42 2.97 0.40 -15.19
C VAL A 42 4.23 -0.43 -15.01
N GLU A 43 4.39 -1.42 -15.86
CA GLU A 43 5.65 -2.10 -16.07
C GLU A 43 6.44 -1.23 -17.06
N VAL A 44 7.56 -0.72 -16.57
CA VAL A 44 8.43 0.19 -17.28
C VAL A 44 9.73 -0.56 -17.54
N GLU A 45 10.08 -0.70 -18.80
CA GLU A 45 11.39 -1.18 -19.19
C GLU A 45 12.26 0.03 -19.54
N LEU A 46 13.38 0.18 -18.86
CA LEU A 46 14.34 1.27 -19.07
C LEU A 46 15.65 0.65 -19.56
N ASN A 47 16.05 0.90 -20.81
CA ASN A 47 17.23 0.26 -21.44
C ASN A 47 17.27 -1.27 -21.21
N ASP A 48 16.18 -1.97 -21.55
CA ASP A 48 16.01 -3.42 -21.39
C ASP A 48 15.97 -3.94 -19.93
N HIS A 49 15.85 -3.04 -18.94
CA HIS A 49 15.70 -3.41 -17.53
C HIS A 49 14.25 -3.20 -17.06
N PRO A 50 13.52 -4.26 -16.65
CA PRO A 50 12.13 -4.16 -16.25
C PRO A 50 11.96 -3.67 -14.81
N PHE A 51 11.02 -2.74 -14.62
CA PHE A 51 10.66 -2.17 -13.33
C PHE A 51 9.15 -2.01 -13.20
N ASN A 52 8.61 -2.31 -12.03
CA ASN A 52 7.20 -2.05 -11.76
C ASN A 52 7.05 -0.69 -11.04
N MET A 53 6.57 0.33 -11.75
CA MET A 53 6.49 1.71 -11.25
C MET A 53 5.04 2.19 -11.06
N ALA A 54 4.86 3.20 -10.20
CA ALA A 54 3.57 3.86 -10.03
C ALA A 54 3.47 5.05 -10.98
N LEU A 55 2.32 5.18 -11.64
CA LEU A 55 2.02 6.37 -12.43
C LEU A 55 1.55 7.48 -11.47
N ALA A 56 2.37 8.51 -11.32
CA ALA A 56 2.12 9.62 -10.40
C ALA A 56 1.62 10.86 -11.15
N LYS A 57 0.99 11.75 -10.38
CA LYS A 57 0.57 13.09 -10.80
C LYS A 57 0.92 14.07 -9.69
N SER A 58 1.26 15.29 -10.08
CA SER A 58 1.58 16.38 -9.18
C SER A 58 0.79 17.61 -9.59
N SER A 59 0.66 18.59 -8.70
CA SER A 59 0.18 19.93 -9.05
C SER A 59 1.26 20.78 -9.70
N VAL A 60 2.53 20.36 -9.63
CA VAL A 60 3.69 21.11 -10.16
C VAL A 60 3.86 20.91 -11.66
N ILE A 61 3.57 19.71 -12.17
CA ILE A 61 3.61 19.39 -13.61
C ILE A 61 2.27 18.80 -14.04
N SER A 62 1.84 19.16 -15.25
CA SER A 62 0.53 18.78 -15.78
C SER A 62 0.49 17.33 -16.26
N GLU A 63 1.65 16.84 -16.66
CA GLU A 63 1.91 15.53 -17.20
C GLU A 63 1.95 14.47 -16.08
N ALA A 64 1.51 13.26 -16.43
CA ALA A 64 1.77 12.12 -15.56
C ALA A 64 3.25 11.75 -15.66
N PHE A 65 3.80 11.23 -14.57
CA PHE A 65 5.22 10.88 -14.53
C PHE A 65 5.43 9.60 -13.72
N VAL A 66 6.57 8.95 -13.95
CA VAL A 66 7.08 7.92 -13.04
C VAL A 66 8.25 8.50 -12.25
N CYS A 67 8.23 8.32 -10.94
CA CYS A 67 9.28 8.79 -10.06
C CYS A 67 10.27 7.66 -9.79
N THR A 68 11.56 7.95 -9.93
CA THR A 68 12.64 6.98 -9.72
C THR A 68 13.50 7.34 -8.51
N ARG A 69 14.33 6.40 -8.08
CA ARG A 69 15.33 6.59 -7.03
C ARG A 69 16.71 6.32 -7.60
N LYS A 70 17.75 6.87 -6.97
CA LYS A 70 19.15 6.64 -7.33
C LYS A 70 19.51 5.16 -7.49
N ALA A 71 18.90 4.28 -6.69
CA ALA A 71 19.12 2.84 -6.78
C ALA A 71 18.64 2.23 -8.11
N VAL A 72 17.47 2.66 -8.60
CA VAL A 72 16.89 2.19 -9.87
C VAL A 72 17.70 2.70 -11.06
N LEU A 73 18.07 3.98 -11.03
CA LEU A 73 18.96 4.56 -12.05
C LEU A 73 20.30 3.83 -12.11
N ARG A 74 20.90 3.54 -10.95
CA ARG A 74 22.15 2.77 -10.86
C ARG A 74 21.99 1.36 -11.42
N SER A 75 20.90 0.64 -11.10
CA SER A 75 20.68 -0.72 -11.61
C SER A 75 20.49 -0.75 -13.12
N ALA A 76 19.81 0.26 -13.68
CA ALA A 76 19.62 0.41 -15.11
C ALA A 76 20.82 1.05 -15.83
N ARG A 77 21.86 1.45 -15.09
CA ARG A 77 23.04 2.18 -15.58
C ARG A 77 22.69 3.46 -16.35
N ILE A 78 21.63 4.16 -15.92
CA ILE A 78 21.12 5.36 -16.56
C ILE A 78 21.64 6.61 -15.86
N SER A 79 22.11 7.57 -16.66
CA SER A 79 22.41 8.92 -16.18
C SER A 79 21.16 9.82 -16.23
N PRO A 80 20.90 10.69 -15.23
CA PRO A 80 19.68 11.51 -15.16
C PRO A 80 19.50 12.56 -16.27
N SER A 81 20.33 12.59 -17.31
CA SER A 81 20.29 13.58 -18.40
C SER A 81 20.47 12.94 -19.78
N GLU A 82 20.43 11.62 -19.83
CA GLU A 82 20.60 10.82 -21.03
C GLU A 82 19.23 10.44 -21.60
N ASP A 83 19.14 10.39 -22.93
CA ASP A 83 17.96 9.87 -23.61
C ASP A 83 17.94 8.35 -23.48
N ILE A 84 16.81 7.82 -23.03
CA ILE A 84 16.64 6.41 -22.76
C ILE A 84 15.46 5.84 -23.53
N ASP A 85 15.60 4.58 -23.93
CA ASP A 85 14.52 3.82 -24.52
C ASP A 85 13.60 3.33 -23.40
N VAL A 86 12.33 3.72 -23.50
CA VAL A 86 11.30 3.39 -22.50
C VAL A 86 10.20 2.58 -23.17
N ARG A 87 9.97 1.37 -22.66
CA ARG A 87 8.76 0.58 -22.97
C ARG A 87 7.83 0.57 -21.77
N LEU A 88 6.54 0.79 -22.01
CA LEU A 88 5.50 0.83 -21.00
C LEU A 88 4.43 -0.19 -21.31
N HIS A 89 4.10 -0.97 -20.31
CA HIS A 89 3.00 -1.92 -20.34
C HIS A 89 2.11 -1.72 -19.12
N LYS A 90 0.83 -2.05 -19.26
CA LYS A 90 -0.09 -2.08 -18.13
C LYS A 90 0.35 -3.18 -17.16
N ALA A 91 0.79 -2.79 -15.97
CA ALA A 91 1.10 -3.77 -14.93
C ALA A 91 -0.17 -4.42 -14.40
N ASP A 92 -0.11 -5.71 -14.05
CA ASP A 92 -1.14 -6.31 -13.22
C ASP A 92 -1.07 -5.71 -11.81
N PRO A 93 -2.12 -4.99 -11.35
CA PRO A 93 -2.13 -4.36 -10.04
C PRO A 93 -2.15 -5.36 -8.87
N ASN A 94 -2.35 -6.66 -9.13
CA ASN A 94 -2.34 -7.73 -8.13
C ASN A 94 -1.08 -8.60 -8.20
N PHE A 95 -0.35 -8.58 -9.31
CA PHE A 95 0.90 -9.30 -9.42
C PHE A 95 1.96 -8.72 -8.47
N LEU A 96 2.60 -9.62 -7.73
CA LEU A 96 3.72 -9.33 -6.84
C LEU A 96 4.62 -10.56 -6.81
N GLU A 97 5.86 -10.39 -7.25
CA GLU A 97 6.87 -11.41 -7.06
C GLU A 97 7.15 -11.59 -5.57
N MET A 98 6.95 -12.81 -5.09
CA MET A 98 7.03 -13.15 -3.68
C MET A 98 8.31 -13.96 -3.39
N PRO A 99 9.24 -13.42 -2.59
CA PRO A 99 10.43 -14.16 -2.21
C PRO A 99 10.11 -15.43 -1.41
N TYR A 100 10.80 -16.53 -1.71
CA TYR A 100 10.56 -17.83 -1.11
C TYR A 100 10.69 -17.82 0.43
N ASP A 101 11.66 -17.09 0.97
CA ASP A 101 11.89 -16.97 2.40
C ASP A 101 10.77 -16.19 3.12
N VAL A 102 10.17 -15.19 2.47
CA VAL A 102 9.00 -14.49 2.98
C VAL A 102 7.79 -15.44 3.03
N ILE A 103 7.53 -16.18 1.95
CA ILE A 103 6.44 -17.17 1.90
C ILE A 103 6.64 -18.23 3.00
N SER A 104 7.86 -18.73 3.13
CA SER A 104 8.22 -19.75 4.11
C SER A 104 8.02 -19.24 5.54
N ALA A 105 8.42 -18.01 5.84
CA ALA A 105 8.23 -17.40 7.15
C ALA A 105 6.75 -17.18 7.49
N VAL A 106 5.94 -16.71 6.54
CA VAL A 106 4.49 -16.53 6.73
C VAL A 106 3.80 -17.86 7.02
N ARG A 107 4.17 -18.91 6.29
CA ARG A 107 3.65 -20.27 6.49
C ARG A 107 4.06 -20.82 7.85
N ALA A 108 5.34 -20.71 8.22
CA ALA A 108 5.85 -21.17 9.51
C ALA A 108 5.18 -20.47 10.71
N ALA A 109 4.73 -19.23 10.53
CA ALA A 109 4.01 -18.47 11.55
C ALA A 109 2.48 -18.74 11.58
N ASN A 110 1.95 -19.59 10.70
CA ASN A 110 0.51 -19.84 10.53
C ASN A 110 -0.29 -18.55 10.23
N LEU A 111 0.29 -17.63 9.46
CA LEU A 111 -0.34 -16.34 9.12
C LEU A 111 -0.83 -16.27 7.66
N SER A 112 -0.89 -17.39 6.94
CA SER A 112 -1.25 -17.46 5.52
C SER A 112 -2.60 -16.78 5.21
N ASP A 113 -3.62 -16.96 6.05
CA ASP A 113 -4.95 -16.38 5.84
C ASP A 113 -4.94 -14.87 6.02
N THR A 114 -4.29 -14.40 7.10
CA THR A 114 -4.14 -12.97 7.37
C THR A 114 -3.33 -12.29 6.27
N TRP A 115 -2.27 -12.95 5.79
CA TRP A 115 -1.45 -12.49 4.69
C TRP A 115 -2.26 -12.35 3.39
N SER A 116 -3.06 -13.36 3.06
CA SER A 116 -3.90 -13.38 1.86
C SER A 116 -5.02 -12.33 1.91
N ALA A 117 -5.45 -11.93 3.11
CA ALA A 117 -6.42 -10.84 3.29
C ALA A 117 -5.81 -9.42 3.15
N LEU A 118 -4.48 -9.28 3.10
CA LEU A 118 -3.84 -7.98 2.90
C LEU A 118 -4.05 -7.46 1.47
N THR A 119 -4.24 -6.15 1.34
CA THR A 119 -4.29 -5.52 0.01
C THR A 119 -2.93 -5.64 -0.70
N PRO A 120 -2.87 -5.78 -2.03
CA PRO A 120 -1.62 -5.87 -2.78
C PRO A 120 -0.65 -4.72 -2.51
N GLY A 121 -1.17 -3.51 -2.29
CA GLY A 121 -0.36 -2.35 -1.91
C GLY A 121 0.35 -2.52 -0.56
N LYS A 122 -0.33 -3.12 0.42
CA LYS A 122 0.25 -3.39 1.74
C LYS A 122 1.30 -4.50 1.66
N THR A 123 0.98 -5.58 0.96
CA THR A 123 1.87 -6.72 0.72
C THR A 123 3.17 -6.26 0.07
N ARG A 124 3.10 -5.44 -0.99
CA ARG A 124 4.26 -4.82 -1.64
C ARG A 124 5.13 -4.02 -0.68
N GLY A 125 4.53 -3.15 0.12
CA GLY A 125 5.27 -2.32 1.07
C GLY A 125 6.07 -3.15 2.07
N LEU A 126 5.49 -4.26 2.55
CA LEU A 126 6.16 -5.19 3.46
C LEU A 126 7.31 -5.95 2.76
N VAL A 127 7.07 -6.47 1.55
CA VAL A 127 8.09 -7.22 0.78
C VAL A 127 9.25 -6.31 0.34
N LEU A 128 8.97 -5.06 -0.04
CA LEU A 128 9.99 -4.09 -0.44
C LEU A 128 11.02 -3.85 0.68
N ALA A 129 10.58 -3.83 1.94
CA ALA A 129 11.50 -3.70 3.07
C ALA A 129 12.47 -4.89 3.13
N ALA A 130 11.98 -6.12 2.94
CA ALA A 130 12.84 -7.31 2.91
C ALA A 130 13.80 -7.31 1.71
N ASN A 131 13.33 -6.91 0.52
CA ASN A 131 14.13 -6.92 -0.71
C ASN A 131 15.21 -5.84 -0.76
N THR A 132 15.03 -4.74 -0.05
CA THR A 132 16.05 -3.67 0.05
C THR A 132 17.13 -3.96 1.10
N ALA A 133 17.17 -5.17 1.67
CA ALA A 133 18.20 -5.55 2.65
C ALA A 133 19.43 -6.11 1.94
N GLU A 134 20.54 -5.38 2.00
CA GLU A 134 21.82 -5.80 1.38
C GLU A 134 22.51 -6.92 2.15
N ARG A 135 22.32 -6.99 3.47
CA ARG A 135 22.94 -7.99 4.36
C ARG A 135 21.92 -9.06 4.76
N ALA A 136 22.34 -10.32 4.77
CA ALA A 136 21.51 -11.45 5.18
C ALA A 136 20.89 -11.27 6.58
N GLU A 137 21.67 -10.81 7.56
CA GLU A 137 21.16 -10.52 8.91
C GLU A 137 20.07 -9.45 8.92
N THR A 138 20.21 -8.42 8.08
CA THR A 138 19.19 -7.35 7.97
C THR A 138 17.93 -7.89 7.32
N ARG A 139 18.06 -8.79 6.34
CA ARG A 139 16.93 -9.44 5.69
C ARG A 139 16.13 -10.27 6.70
N VAL A 140 16.80 -11.10 7.52
CA VAL A 140 16.16 -11.89 8.59
C VAL A 140 15.42 -10.98 9.57
N LYS A 141 16.05 -9.89 10.05
CA LYS A 141 15.41 -8.93 10.96
C LYS A 141 14.16 -8.29 10.35
N ARG A 142 14.21 -7.88 9.07
CA ARG A 142 13.07 -7.26 8.39
C ARG A 142 11.93 -8.25 8.11
N ILE A 143 12.25 -9.52 7.80
CA ILE A 143 11.26 -10.59 7.69
C ILE A 143 10.59 -10.82 9.06
N ALA A 144 11.34 -10.87 10.16
CA ALA A 144 10.77 -11.00 11.49
C ALA A 144 9.81 -9.82 11.82
N GLN A 145 10.22 -8.58 11.52
CA GLN A 145 9.37 -7.40 11.69
C GLN A 145 8.08 -7.45 10.85
N LEU A 146 8.17 -7.95 9.62
CA LEU A 146 7.02 -8.21 8.75
C LEU A 146 6.06 -9.21 9.39
N ILE A 147 6.56 -10.35 9.88
CA ILE A 147 5.73 -11.35 10.57
C ILE A 147 5.06 -10.76 11.82
N SER A 148 5.80 -10.00 12.64
CA SER A 148 5.23 -9.31 13.80
C SER A 148 4.16 -8.28 13.42
N PHE A 149 4.28 -7.63 12.26
CA PHE A 149 3.24 -6.74 11.75
C PHE A 149 1.98 -7.51 11.38
N VAL A 150 2.10 -8.59 10.61
CA VAL A 150 0.97 -9.41 10.15
C VAL A 150 0.24 -10.03 11.34
N ALA A 151 0.97 -10.54 12.33
CA ALA A 151 0.39 -11.08 13.56
C ALA A 151 -0.45 -10.05 14.33
N ARG A 152 -0.02 -8.79 14.38
CA ARG A 152 -0.79 -7.70 15.00
C ARG A 152 -2.09 -7.40 14.25
N VAL A 153 -2.07 -7.44 12.92
CA VAL A 153 -3.28 -7.28 12.10
C VAL A 153 -4.28 -8.39 12.39
N MET A 154 -3.83 -9.64 12.50
CA MET A 154 -4.67 -10.77 12.90
C MET A 154 -5.34 -10.54 14.26
N GLN A 155 -4.57 -10.06 15.26
CA GLN A 155 -5.10 -9.76 16.60
C GLN A 155 -6.17 -8.65 16.56
N GLN A 156 -5.94 -7.58 15.79
CA GLN A 156 -6.92 -6.51 15.63
C GLN A 156 -8.22 -6.98 14.97
N MET A 157 -8.14 -7.86 13.97
CA MET A 157 -9.33 -8.44 13.33
C MET A 157 -10.10 -9.36 14.28
N ARG A 158 -9.40 -10.18 15.08
CA ARG A 158 -10.03 -11.03 16.10
C ARG A 158 -10.71 -10.24 17.21
N LEU A 159 -10.05 -9.19 17.74
CA LEU A 159 -10.67 -8.32 18.75
C LEU A 159 -11.92 -7.60 18.23
N THR A 160 -11.97 -7.24 16.95
CA THR A 160 -13.15 -6.58 16.37
C THR A 160 -14.35 -7.53 16.28
N ILE A 161 -14.12 -8.82 16.01
CA ILE A 161 -15.19 -9.83 15.91
C ILE A 161 -15.72 -10.21 17.29
N VAL A 162 -14.87 -10.30 18.32
CA VAL A 162 -15.30 -10.65 19.68
C VAL A 162 -16.19 -9.57 20.31
N VAL A 163 -16.05 -8.29 19.93
CA VAL A 163 -16.88 -7.19 20.46
C VAL A 163 -18.30 -7.18 19.85
N LEU A 164 -18.57 -7.95 18.79
CA LEU A 164 -19.90 -8.01 18.13
C LEU A 164 -20.77 -9.19 18.54
N SER A 165 -20.30 -10.09 19.40
CA SER A 165 -21.14 -11.11 20.04
C SER A 165 -21.57 -10.63 21.43
N VAL A 166 -22.64 -9.86 21.49
CA VAL A 166 -23.44 -9.72 22.72
C VAL A 166 -24.50 -10.81 22.66
N GLU A 167 -24.45 -11.74 23.61
CA GLU A 167 -25.46 -12.80 23.77
C GLU A 167 -26.84 -12.17 24.01
N PRO A 168 -27.88 -12.51 23.22
CA PRO A 168 -29.23 -12.06 23.49
C PRO A 168 -29.86 -13.01 24.52
N SER A 169 -29.43 -12.90 25.77
CA SER A 169 -30.16 -13.48 26.89
C SER A 169 -30.50 -12.35 27.85
N CYS A 170 -31.80 -12.07 27.97
CA CYS A 170 -32.40 -10.97 28.72
C CYS A 170 -32.44 -9.63 27.98
N CYS A 171 -33.39 -9.49 27.05
CA CYS A 171 -34.41 -8.43 27.06
C CYS A 171 -35.21 -8.55 25.77
N ASP A 172 -36.47 -8.98 25.89
CA ASP A 172 -37.46 -8.86 24.81
C ASP A 172 -37.58 -7.39 24.39
N ASN A 173 -37.65 -7.15 23.08
CA ASN A 173 -37.70 -5.87 22.38
C ASN A 173 -36.39 -5.05 22.29
N LEU A 174 -35.57 -5.35 21.29
CA LEU A 174 -34.81 -4.31 20.59
C LEU A 174 -34.97 -4.45 19.07
N TYR A 175 -35.60 -3.43 18.45
CA TYR A 175 -35.63 -3.26 17.00
C TYR A 175 -34.22 -2.95 16.49
N PHE A 176 -33.61 -3.89 15.76
CA PHE A 176 -32.40 -3.63 14.97
C PHE A 176 -32.79 -2.99 13.64
N PHE A 177 -32.73 -1.66 13.55
CA PHE A 177 -32.63 -0.95 12.28
C PHE A 177 -31.20 -0.41 12.11
N GLY A 178 -30.41 -1.08 11.29
CA GLY A 178 -29.04 -0.66 10.97
C GLY A 178 -28.68 -1.06 9.55
N ARG A 179 -28.97 -0.20 8.59
CA ARG A 179 -28.54 -0.35 7.19
C ARG A 179 -27.02 -0.14 7.12
N PHE A 180 -26.27 -1.21 6.87
CA PHE A 180 -24.81 -1.19 6.77
C PHE A 180 -24.38 -0.72 5.38
N GLU A 181 -24.30 0.60 5.16
CA GLU A 181 -23.64 1.12 3.95
C GLU A 181 -22.13 1.22 4.21
N ARG A 182 -21.36 0.40 3.49
CA ARG A 182 -19.90 0.45 3.46
C ARG A 182 -19.45 1.78 2.85
N LYS A 183 -19.16 2.77 3.69
CA LYS A 183 -18.23 3.85 3.32
C LYS A 183 -17.21 4.05 4.42
N THR A 184 -15.96 3.90 4.00
CA THR A 184 -14.72 4.28 4.67
C THR A 184 -14.89 5.48 5.62
N CYS A 185 -14.71 5.25 6.92
CA CYS A 185 -14.25 6.27 7.86
C CYS A 185 -13.69 5.60 9.12
N LEU A 186 -12.40 5.86 9.41
CA LEU A 186 -11.86 5.71 10.76
C LEU A 186 -12.68 6.61 11.70
N HIS A 187 -12.99 6.10 12.89
CA HIS A 187 -13.83 6.69 13.95
C HIS A 187 -15.34 6.43 13.81
N THR A 188 -15.75 5.21 14.14
CA THR A 188 -17.11 4.97 14.61
C THR A 188 -17.15 5.20 16.12
N ARG A 189 -17.68 6.35 16.55
CA ARG A 189 -18.15 6.56 17.93
C ARG A 189 -19.47 5.81 18.08
N ILE A 190 -19.46 4.70 18.81
CA ILE A 190 -20.69 4.05 19.26
C ILE A 190 -21.11 4.78 20.55
N ARG A 191 -22.14 5.62 20.49
CA ARG A 191 -22.81 6.11 21.71
C ARG A 191 -23.75 5.03 22.18
N TYR A 192 -23.40 4.35 23.26
CA TYR A 192 -24.37 3.59 24.05
C TYR A 192 -25.06 4.57 25.00
N GLN A 193 -26.38 4.70 24.88
CA GLN A 193 -27.19 5.36 25.89
C GLN A 193 -27.60 4.28 26.91
N LEU A 194 -26.81 4.14 27.96
CA LEU A 194 -27.10 3.19 29.04
C LEU A 194 -28.19 3.77 29.94
N SER A 195 -29.16 2.93 30.28
CA SER A 195 -30.17 3.18 31.32
C SER A 195 -29.50 3.46 32.68
N PRO A 196 -30.07 4.31 33.57
CA PRO A 196 -29.40 4.81 34.78
C PRO A 196 -29.11 3.79 35.89
N SER A 197 -29.35 2.49 35.69
CA SER A 197 -29.33 1.48 36.76
C SER A 197 -28.06 0.62 36.85
N CYS A 198 -27.00 0.89 36.08
CA CYS A 198 -25.73 0.17 36.19
C CYS A 198 -24.58 1.09 36.57
N ALA A 199 -24.02 0.88 37.76
CA ALA A 199 -22.89 1.59 38.30
C ALA A 199 -21.56 1.22 37.61
N PHE A 200 -20.73 2.25 37.42
CA PHE A 200 -19.27 2.28 37.30
C PHE A 200 -18.55 1.26 36.40
N ILE A 201 -18.00 1.73 35.28
CA ILE A 201 -16.65 1.32 34.81
C ILE A 201 -15.87 2.56 34.33
N HIS A 202 -14.60 2.61 34.73
CA HIS A 202 -13.70 3.76 34.74
C HIS A 202 -13.42 4.43 33.39
N TYR A 203 -13.25 5.74 33.49
CA TYR A 203 -12.69 6.69 32.53
C TYR A 203 -11.20 6.39 32.26
N PHE A 204 -10.75 6.44 31.00
CA PHE A 204 -9.33 6.59 30.67
C PHE A 204 -9.16 7.77 29.71
N GLU A 205 -8.65 8.87 30.25
CA GLU A 205 -8.37 10.12 29.55
C GLU A 205 -7.02 10.00 28.82
N ARG A 206 -6.96 10.31 27.53
CA ARG A 206 -5.67 10.61 26.86
C ARG A 206 -5.59 12.11 26.59
N LYS A 207 -4.64 12.72 27.31
CA LYS A 207 -4.04 14.03 27.10
C LYS A 207 -3.77 14.27 25.60
N ALA A 208 -4.32 15.36 25.08
CA ALA A 208 -3.92 15.93 23.81
C ALA A 208 -2.49 16.46 23.92
N ILE A 209 -1.62 16.11 22.98
CA ILE A 209 -0.40 16.87 22.70
C ILE A 209 -0.76 17.73 21.48
N GLY A 210 -0.83 19.06 21.70
CA GLY A 210 -0.91 20.07 20.65
C GLY A 210 0.31 19.98 19.73
N GLY A 211 0.23 20.40 18.47
CA GLY A 211 -0.01 21.77 18.06
C GLY A 211 1.18 22.15 17.19
#